data_AF-A0AAV3ZUA8-F1
#
_entry.id   AF-A0AAV3ZUA8-F1
#
_cell.length_a   1.000
_cell.length_b   1.000
_cell.length_c   1.000
_cell.angle_alpha   90.00
_cell.angle_beta   90.00
_cell.angle_gamma   90.00
#
_symmetry.space_group_name_H-M   'P 1'
#
loop_
_entity.id
_entity.type
_entity.pdbx_description
1 polymer ?
#
loop_
_entity_poly.entity_id
_entity_poly.type
_entity_poly.pdbx_seq_one_letter_code
_entity_poly.pdbx_strand_id
1 'polypeptide(L)'
;MTCFDVLFKEPGIPLVEDYHVTNIVFPTAWMDALPLLPAIGFHSSFARTHRVNFLSANIHLPHLRFDGTGLYAPGGAIGFHYGRGNKSCLLNL
;
A
#
# COMPACT_ATOMS: atom_id res chain seq x y z
N MET A 1 6.25 6.61 6.68
CA MET A 1 6.53 7.19 5.35
C MET A 1 5.21 7.50 4.66
N THR A 2 5.19 8.44 3.73
CA THR A 2 3.98 8.98 3.12
C THR A 2 4.08 8.97 1.60
N CYS A 3 3.10 8.37 0.92
CA CYS A 3 2.94 8.42 -0.53
C CYS A 3 4.25 8.19 -1.32
N PHE A 4 4.80 9.22 -1.95
CA PHE A 4 5.91 9.10 -2.89
C PHE A 4 7.22 8.62 -2.23
N ASP A 5 7.34 8.74 -0.90
CA ASP A 5 8.49 8.24 -0.11
C ASP A 5 8.82 6.76 -0.39
N VAL A 6 7.81 5.93 -0.67
CA VAL A 6 7.97 4.46 -0.84
C VAL A 6 8.80 4.07 -2.07
N LEU A 7 9.04 5.02 -2.99
CA LEU A 7 9.88 4.82 -4.18
C LEU A 7 11.37 5.09 -3.92
N PHE A 8 11.71 5.65 -2.77
CA PHE A 8 13.08 6.06 -2.45
C PHE A 8 13.66 5.22 -1.32
N LYS A 9 15.00 5.23 -1.24
CA LYS A 9 15.71 4.55 -0.16
C LYS A 9 15.32 5.14 1.20
N GLU A 10 15.41 6.45 1.33
CA GLU A 10 15.09 7.17 2.56
C GLU A 10 13.64 7.64 2.54
N PRO A 11 12.85 7.43 3.62
CA PRO A 11 13.19 6.69 4.85
C PRO A 11 12.83 5.19 4.79
N GLY A 12 12.23 4.71 3.69
CA GLY A 12 11.56 3.40 3.63
C GLY A 12 12.45 2.20 3.93
N ILE A 13 13.65 2.15 3.35
CA ILE A 13 14.57 1.01 3.47
C ILE A 13 15.23 0.98 4.86
N PRO A 14 15.83 2.07 5.39
CA PRO A 14 16.39 2.06 6.74
C PRO A 14 15.37 1.75 7.83
N LEU A 15 14.11 2.21 7.69
CA LEU A 15 13.06 1.86 8.65
C LEU A 15 12.90 0.34 8.82
N VAL A 16 13.05 -0.43 7.74
CA VAL A 16 12.94 -1.89 7.77
C VAL A 16 14.28 -2.54 8.16
N GLU A 17 15.37 -2.17 7.49
CA GLU A 17 16.66 -2.86 7.61
C GLU A 17 17.40 -2.48 8.90
N ASP A 18 17.43 -1.19 9.25
CA ASP A 18 18.22 -0.66 10.36
C ASP A 18 17.40 -0.52 11.64
N TYR A 19 16.13 -0.11 11.52
CA TYR A 19 15.24 0.10 12.66
C TYR A 19 14.26 -1.05 12.91
N HIS A 20 14.28 -2.09 12.06
CA HIS A 20 13.49 -3.31 12.22
C HIS A 20 11.97 -3.08 12.40
N VAL A 21 11.43 -2.06 11.73
CA VAL A 21 9.98 -1.81 11.72
C VAL A 21 9.27 -2.98 11.03
N THR A 22 8.27 -3.53 11.72
CA THR A 22 7.45 -4.65 11.21
C THR A 22 6.09 -4.22 10.69
N ASN A 23 5.66 -2.99 11.00
CA ASN A 23 4.35 -2.45 10.63
C ASN A 23 4.50 -1.03 10.10
N ILE A 24 3.98 -0.77 8.90
CA ILE A 24 4.03 0.53 8.24
C ILE A 24 2.61 1.04 8.08
N VAL A 25 2.31 2.18 8.71
CA VAL A 25 1.10 2.96 8.42
C VAL A 25 1.44 3.96 7.31
N PHE A 26 0.68 3.90 6.22
CA PHE A 26 1.02 4.55 4.97
C PHE A 26 -0.15 5.38 4.42
N PRO A 27 -0.28 6.65 4.83
CA PRO A 27 -1.20 7.58 4.17
C PRO A 27 -0.68 7.92 2.78
N THR A 28 -1.58 7.97 1.79
CA THR A 28 -1.19 8.24 0.41
C THR A 28 -2.28 8.93 -0.41
N ALA A 29 -1.84 9.70 -1.40
CA ALA A 29 -2.63 10.13 -2.54
C ALA A 29 -1.95 9.54 -3.78
N TRP A 30 -2.10 8.24 -3.98
CA TRP A 30 -1.45 7.51 -5.06
C TRP A 30 -2.33 7.53 -6.31
N MET A 31 -1.79 8.09 -7.39
CA MET A 31 -2.40 8.00 -8.71
C MET A 31 -1.85 6.76 -9.42
N ASP A 32 -2.72 5.81 -9.74
CA ASP A 32 -2.30 4.56 -10.39
C ASP A 32 -1.61 4.83 -11.72
N ALA A 33 -0.36 4.42 -11.92
CA ALA A 33 0.32 4.47 -13.22
C ALA A 33 0.55 3.05 -13.74
N LEU A 34 -0.38 2.57 -14.57
CA LEU A 34 -0.32 1.23 -15.15
C LEU A 34 0.84 1.07 -16.14
N PRO A 35 1.40 -0.16 -16.28
CA PRO A 35 0.99 -1.38 -15.60
C PRO A 35 1.72 -1.64 -14.27
N LEU A 36 2.82 -0.93 -14.00
CA LEU A 36 3.76 -1.27 -12.92
C LEU A 36 3.48 -0.57 -11.58
N LEU A 37 2.80 0.57 -11.60
CA LEU A 37 2.53 1.37 -10.40
C LEU A 37 1.03 1.51 -10.05
N PRO A 38 0.18 0.46 -10.14
CA PRO A 38 -1.10 0.49 -9.45
C PRO A 38 -0.86 0.39 -7.94
N ALA A 39 -1.59 1.18 -7.14
CA ALA A 39 -1.43 1.28 -5.68
C ALA A 39 -1.42 -0.10 -5.00
N ILE A 40 -2.39 -0.95 -5.31
CA ILE A 40 -2.48 -2.29 -4.71
C ILE A 40 -1.29 -3.17 -5.08
N GLY A 41 -0.89 -3.15 -6.35
CA GLY A 41 0.23 -3.96 -6.82
C GLY A 41 1.54 -3.51 -6.18
N PHE A 42 1.81 -2.21 -6.18
CA PHE A 42 3.06 -1.66 -5.66
C PHE A 42 3.13 -1.74 -4.12
N HIS A 43 2.08 -1.34 -3.39
CA HIS A 43 2.10 -1.38 -1.93
C HIS A 43 2.17 -2.82 -1.38
N SER A 44 1.47 -3.76 -2.02
CA SER A 44 1.55 -5.18 -1.63
C SER A 44 2.90 -5.81 -1.94
N SER A 45 3.55 -5.42 -3.05
CA SER A 45 4.88 -5.90 -3.39
C SER A 45 5.92 -5.37 -2.40
N PHE A 46 5.84 -4.10 -1.99
CA PHE A 46 6.70 -3.54 -0.95
C PHE A 46 6.57 -4.34 0.35
N ALA A 47 5.34 -4.59 0.80
CA ALA A 47 5.06 -5.39 2.01
C ALA A 47 5.68 -6.79 1.93
N ARG A 48 5.54 -7.47 0.79
CA ARG A 48 6.09 -8.81 0.56
C ARG A 48 7.61 -8.82 0.50
N THR A 49 8.21 -7.91 -0.26
CA THR A 49 9.67 -7.81 -0.44
C THR A 49 10.37 -7.52 0.88
N HIS A 50 9.85 -6.57 1.63
CA HIS A 50 10.44 -6.11 2.89
C HIS A 50 9.92 -6.88 4.13
N ARG A 51 9.03 -7.85 3.93
CA ARG A 51 8.44 -8.70 4.97
C ARG A 51 7.84 -7.91 6.14
N VAL A 52 7.10 -6.85 5.81
CA VAL A 52 6.39 -5.99 6.77
C VAL A 52 4.87 -6.09 6.58
N ASN A 53 4.12 -5.74 7.63
CA ASN A 53 2.71 -5.39 7.49
C ASN A 53 2.61 -3.96 6.95
N PHE A 54 1.75 -3.72 5.98
CA PHE A 54 1.62 -2.44 5.30
C PHE A 54 0.15 -2.03 5.22
N LEU A 55 -0.19 -0.95 5.90
CA LEU A 55 -1.54 -0.39 6.00
C LEU A 55 -1.61 0.84 5.11
N SER A 56 -2.07 0.65 3.87
CA SER A 56 -2.17 1.70 2.87
C SER A 56 -3.55 2.35 2.90
N ALA A 57 -3.59 3.65 3.20
CA ALA A 57 -4.81 4.47 3.16
C ALA A 57 -4.71 5.49 2.02
N ASN A 58 -5.37 5.20 0.89
CA ASN A 58 -5.38 6.06 -0.29
C ASN A 58 -6.62 6.94 -0.34
N ILE A 59 -6.51 8.12 -0.95
CA ILE A 59 -7.68 8.95 -1.26
C ILE A 59 -8.55 8.27 -2.32
N HIS A 60 -9.87 8.49 -2.25
CA HIS A 60 -10.82 7.95 -3.21
C HIS A 60 -11.31 9.02 -4.18
N LEU A 61 -10.58 9.20 -5.29
CA LEU A 61 -10.95 10.03 -6.45
C LEU A 61 -10.78 9.21 -7.75
N PRO A 62 -11.66 8.22 -8.03
CA PRO A 62 -11.47 7.29 -9.14
C PRO A 62 -11.41 7.96 -10.52
N HIS A 63 -12.09 9.08 -10.69
CA HIS A 63 -12.07 9.88 -11.93
C HIS A 63 -10.69 10.49 -12.22
N LEU A 64 -9.81 10.57 -11.22
CA LEU A 64 -8.41 10.98 -11.34
C LEU A 64 -7.43 9.82 -11.11
N ARG A 65 -7.91 8.57 -11.10
CA ARG A 65 -7.13 7.34 -10.84
C ARG A 65 -6.51 7.26 -9.43
N PHE A 66 -7.11 7.93 -8.45
CA PHE A 66 -6.78 7.70 -7.05
C PHE A 66 -7.79 6.72 -6.44
N ASP A 67 -7.37 5.48 -6.28
CA ASP A 67 -8.08 4.41 -5.58
C ASP A 67 -7.05 3.36 -5.13
N GLY A 68 -7.44 2.31 -4.43
CA GLY A 68 -6.48 1.29 -3.97
C GLY A 68 -6.00 1.52 -2.55
N THR A 69 -6.89 1.26 -1.60
CA THR A 69 -6.58 1.16 -0.16
C THR A 69 -6.41 -0.31 0.19
N GLY A 70 -5.54 -0.67 1.14
CA GLY A 70 -5.41 -2.07 1.53
C GLY A 70 -4.55 -2.38 2.74
N LEU A 71 -4.71 -3.60 3.21
CA LEU A 71 -3.96 -4.24 4.29
C LEU A 71 -3.16 -5.39 3.70
N TYR A 72 -1.84 -5.28 3.76
CA TYR A 72 -0.92 -6.25 3.19
C TYR A 72 -0.04 -6.83 4.29
N ALA A 73 0.05 -8.16 4.33
CA ALA A 73 0.98 -8.89 5.18
C ALA A 73 2.14 -9.44 4.33
N PRO A 74 3.23 -9.92 4.93
CA PRO A 74 4.35 -10.52 4.20
C PRO A 74 3.91 -11.67 3.28
N GLY A 75 2.88 -12.43 3.67
CA GLY A 75 2.32 -13.54 2.89
C GLY A 75 1.46 -13.09 1.70
N GLY A 76 0.97 -11.85 1.67
CA GLY A 76 0.08 -11.34 0.63
C GLY A 76 -0.96 -10.36 1.15
N ALA A 77 -1.87 -9.95 0.26
CA ALA A 77 -2.97 -9.06 0.61
C ALA A 77 -3.96 -9.79 1.53
N ILE A 78 -4.27 -9.16 2.67
CA ILE A 78 -5.33 -9.61 3.59
C ILE A 78 -6.68 -9.07 3.15
N GLY A 79 -6.70 -7.81 2.71
CA GLY A 79 -7.89 -7.13 2.23
C GLY A 79 -7.52 -5.85 1.48
N PHE A 80 -8.30 -5.49 0.47
CA PHE A 80 -8.10 -4.25 -0.29
C PHE A 80 -9.41 -3.75 -0.89
N HIS A 81 -9.41 -2.47 -1.23
CA HIS A 81 -10.49 -1.78 -1.94
C HIS A 81 -9.95 -1.24 -3.27
N TYR A 82 -10.63 -1.58 -4.38
CA TYR A 82 -10.35 -1.03 -5.71
C TYR A 82 -11.63 -0.94 -6.54
N GLY A 83 -11.92 0.24 -7.08
CA GLY A 83 -13.06 0.44 -7.97
C GLY A 83 -14.40 0.48 -7.24
N ARG A 84 -15.48 0.43 -8.02
CA ARG A 84 -16.85 0.72 -7.60
C ARG A 84 -17.71 -0.53 -7.37
N GLY A 85 -17.13 -1.62 -6.87
CA GLY A 85 -17.81 -2.90 -6.68
C GLY A 85 -17.88 -3.31 -5.21
N ASN A 86 -19.03 -3.86 -4.79
CA ASN A 86 -19.34 -4.39 -3.44
C ASN A 86 -18.44 -5.57 -2.96
N LYS A 87 -17.25 -5.74 -3.53
CA LYS A 87 -16.24 -6.71 -3.11
C LYS A 87 -15.02 -5.99 -2.53
N SER A 88 -15.28 -5.06 -1.62
CA SER A 88 -14.26 -4.64 -0.66
C SER A 88 -14.18 -5.73 0.41
N CYS A 89 -13.14 -6.57 0.37
CA CYS A 89 -12.80 -7.40 1.52
C CYS A 89 -12.11 -6.49 2.54
N LEU A 90 -12.89 -5.57 3.14
CA LEU A 90 -12.49 -4.90 4.36
C LEU A 90 -12.90 -5.83 5.49
N LEU A 91 -11.99 -6.05 6.44
CA LEU A 91 -12.19 -6.94 7.58
C LEU A 91 -13.57 -6.69 8.21
N ASN A 92 -14.41 -7.73 8.26
CA ASN A 92 -15.55 -7.78 9.17
C ASN A 92 -14.98 -7.94 10.59
N LEU A 93 -14.56 -6.83 11.21
CA LEU A 93 -14.25 -6.78 12.64
C LEU A 93 -15.55 -6.73 13.45
#